data_AF-A0A5F2BU59-F1
#
_entry.id   AF-A0A5F2BU59-F1
#
_cell.length_a   1.000
_cell.length_b   1.000
_cell.length_c   1.000
_cell.angle_alpha   90.00
_cell.angle_beta   90.00
_cell.angle_gamma   90.00
#
_symmetry.space_group_name_H-M   'P 1'
#
loop_
_entity.id
_entity.type
_entity.pdbx_description
1 polymer ?
#
loop_
_entity_poly.entity_id
_entity_poly.type
_entity_poly.pdbx_seq_one_letter_code
_entity_poly.pdbx_strand_id
1 'polypeptide(L)'
;MFFYYLSLLFIFLITNPIFSESIQKISTLDEVVSLDSTTDHNWEIALQKIDLVSFSHSFLNGKKDSNVRLEVYKAPGVYKLPDESIQTVTIVKKFIAPKEWKTSAVAVRLGTLTDKDKTYFNGVLIGATGDMNSVYPQAYDKIRIYPIPNDLIRKGESNILVIEVKKFFKREVGIEQDRTAIGDASLMQRELLRAEYVKILLLMIYLTVGGYFLFLYVRRRMDRENLYYGLFTILLVVYQFLRNQIKYDLGIEFIYMKKLEYIILTILVP
;
A
#
# COMPACT_ATOMS: atom_id res chain seq x y z
N MET A 1 12.31 64.15 38.47
CA MET A 1 12.19 62.69 38.71
C MET A 1 11.24 62.12 37.67
N PHE A 2 11.73 61.77 36.49
CA PHE A 2 10.95 61.08 35.45
C PHE A 2 11.89 60.09 34.77
N PHE A 3 11.80 58.81 35.17
CA PHE A 3 12.56 57.71 34.60
C PHE A 3 11.74 57.11 33.44
N TYR A 4 12.29 57.17 32.22
CA TYR A 4 11.80 56.42 31.06
C TYR A 4 12.32 54.98 31.14
N TYR A 5 11.43 54.00 31.20
CA TYR A 5 11.77 52.58 31.07
C TYR A 5 11.91 52.22 29.59
N LEU A 6 13.12 51.83 29.19
CA LEU A 6 13.46 51.30 27.88
C LEU A 6 13.13 49.79 27.86
N SER A 7 12.08 49.37 27.16
CA SER A 7 11.76 47.96 26.96
C SER A 7 12.59 47.38 25.81
N LEU A 8 13.45 46.41 26.10
CA LEU A 8 14.24 45.67 25.11
C LEU A 8 13.37 44.53 24.54
N LEU A 9 13.02 44.62 23.26
CA LEU A 9 12.27 43.59 22.55
C LEU A 9 13.27 42.53 22.02
N PHE A 10 13.33 41.37 22.65
CA PHE A 10 14.17 40.25 22.21
C PHE A 10 13.48 39.57 21.02
N ILE A 11 13.95 39.85 19.81
CA ILE A 11 13.49 39.16 18.59
C ILE A 11 14.12 37.76 18.59
N PHE A 12 13.31 36.76 18.94
CA PHE A 12 13.66 35.36 18.76
C PHE A 12 13.69 35.08 17.25
N LEU A 13 14.88 35.06 16.64
CA LEU A 13 15.05 34.50 15.30
C LEU A 13 14.76 33.00 15.39
N ILE A 14 13.56 32.60 14.97
CA ILE A 14 13.24 31.20 14.67
C ILE A 14 14.02 30.87 13.40
N THR A 15 15.22 30.33 13.57
CA THR A 15 15.93 29.67 12.48
C THR A 15 15.18 28.38 12.17
N ASN A 16 14.36 28.41 11.11
CA ASN A 16 13.82 27.18 10.55
C ASN A 16 15.00 26.29 10.19
N PRO A 17 15.15 25.08 10.78
CA PRO A 17 16.19 24.17 10.36
C PRO A 17 15.94 23.83 8.89
N ILE A 18 16.93 24.10 8.05
CA ILE A 18 16.97 23.67 6.66
C ILE A 18 17.01 22.14 6.72
N PHE A 19 15.86 21.49 6.62
CA PHE A 19 15.78 20.04 6.45
C PHE A 19 16.42 19.74 5.08
N SER A 20 17.65 19.24 5.09
CA SER A 20 18.22 18.55 3.94
C SER A 20 17.30 17.37 3.66
N GLU A 21 16.67 17.32 2.47
CA GLU A 21 15.89 16.14 2.04
C GLU A 21 16.78 14.91 2.14
N SER A 22 16.58 14.11 3.18
CA SER A 22 17.37 12.92 3.47
C SER A 22 16.85 11.77 2.60
N ILE A 23 17.34 11.75 1.36
CA ILE A 23 17.05 10.70 0.40
C ILE A 23 17.65 9.38 0.91
N GLN A 24 16.81 8.35 1.01
CA GLN A 24 17.21 7.02 1.47
C GLN A 24 18.27 6.43 0.53
N LYS A 25 19.37 5.91 1.09
CA LYS A 25 20.39 5.17 0.34
C LYS A 25 20.18 3.68 0.53
N ILE A 26 20.05 2.93 -0.56
CA ILE A 26 19.85 1.49 -0.54
C ILE A 26 21.20 0.81 -0.72
N SER A 27 21.54 -0.10 0.19
CA SER A 27 22.82 -0.82 0.19
C SER A 27 22.86 -1.99 -0.79
N THR A 28 21.74 -2.71 -0.95
CA THR A 28 21.62 -3.86 -1.85
C THR A 28 20.18 -4.00 -2.37
N LEU A 29 20.03 -4.58 -3.56
CA LEU A 29 18.74 -5.01 -4.12
C LEU A 29 18.57 -6.54 -4.12
N ASP A 30 19.56 -7.28 -3.63
CA ASP A 30 19.52 -8.75 -3.54
C ASP A 30 18.58 -9.24 -2.42
N GLU A 31 18.26 -8.37 -1.47
CA GLU A 31 17.35 -8.63 -0.36
C GLU A 31 16.16 -7.66 -0.40
N VAL A 32 15.12 -7.96 0.37
CA VAL A 32 13.95 -7.09 0.48
C VAL A 32 14.23 -5.98 1.48
N VAL A 33 14.45 -4.76 0.98
CA VAL A 33 14.73 -3.56 1.77
C VAL A 33 13.45 -2.74 1.96
N SER A 34 13.15 -2.34 3.20
CA SER A 34 11.97 -1.50 3.48
C SER A 34 12.12 -0.10 2.90
N LEU A 35 11.02 0.42 2.35
CA LEU A 35 10.87 1.81 1.92
C LEU A 35 10.01 2.62 2.88
N ASP A 36 9.60 2.05 4.02
CA ASP A 36 8.69 2.66 4.97
C ASP A 36 9.26 3.98 5.50
N SER A 37 8.37 4.87 5.95
CA SER A 37 8.75 6.14 6.54
C SER A 37 9.43 5.91 7.89
N THR A 38 10.60 6.51 8.06
CA THR A 38 11.40 6.51 9.29
C THR A 38 11.64 7.95 9.74
N THR A 39 12.41 8.14 10.82
CA THR A 39 12.85 9.48 11.23
C THR A 39 13.67 10.18 10.15
N ASP A 40 14.37 9.39 9.33
CA ASP A 40 15.41 9.88 8.44
C ASP A 40 14.95 9.93 6.98
N HIS A 41 13.87 9.27 6.60
CA HIS A 41 13.34 9.37 5.24
C HIS A 41 11.84 9.12 5.23
N ASN A 42 11.12 9.88 4.42
CA ASN A 42 9.68 9.78 4.30
C ASN A 42 9.24 9.61 2.86
N TRP A 43 7.98 9.26 2.69
CA TRP A 43 7.27 9.45 1.43
C TRP A 43 6.77 10.89 1.36
N GLU A 44 6.44 11.33 0.16
CA GLU A 44 5.86 12.64 -0.10
C GLU A 44 4.48 12.45 -0.74
N ILE A 45 3.56 13.38 -0.51
CA ILE A 45 2.24 13.39 -1.12
C ILE A 45 1.96 14.75 -1.75
N ALA A 46 1.38 14.74 -2.93
CA ALA A 46 0.85 15.89 -3.64
C ALA A 46 -0.64 15.71 -3.88
N LEU A 47 -1.41 16.71 -3.45
CA LEU A 47 -2.87 16.75 -3.60
C LEU A 47 -3.31 17.34 -4.94
N GLN A 48 -2.41 18.10 -5.60
CA GLN A 48 -2.66 18.65 -6.92
C GLN A 48 -2.44 17.59 -8.00
N LYS A 49 -3.16 17.71 -9.12
CA LYS A 49 -2.89 16.88 -10.31
C LYS A 49 -1.59 17.33 -10.95
N ILE A 50 -0.67 16.39 -11.15
CA ILE A 50 0.65 16.63 -11.73
C ILE A 50 0.82 15.71 -12.93
N ASP A 51 1.56 16.16 -13.94
CA ASP A 51 2.05 15.27 -14.97
C ASP A 51 3.22 14.43 -14.43
N LEU A 52 2.94 13.15 -14.16
CA LEU A 52 3.81 12.21 -13.46
C LEU A 52 5.15 12.01 -14.20
N VAL A 53 5.11 12.04 -15.53
CA VAL A 53 6.27 11.77 -16.39
C VAL A 53 7.21 12.97 -16.41
N SER A 54 6.69 14.17 -16.70
CA SER A 54 7.50 15.39 -16.68
C SER A 54 8.07 15.68 -15.29
N PHE A 55 7.29 15.47 -14.23
CA PHE A 55 7.76 15.59 -12.85
C PHE A 55 8.95 14.65 -12.57
N SER A 56 8.84 13.37 -12.97
CA SER A 56 9.93 12.41 -12.82
C SER A 56 11.19 12.86 -13.57
N HIS A 57 11.06 13.27 -14.83
CA HIS A 57 12.20 13.76 -15.61
C HIS A 57 12.82 15.04 -15.07
N SER A 58 12.01 15.97 -14.53
CA SER A 58 12.53 17.19 -13.90
C SER A 58 13.42 16.84 -12.70
N PHE A 59 12.93 15.98 -11.80
CA PHE A 59 13.70 15.52 -10.65
C PHE A 59 15.00 14.82 -11.07
N LEU A 60 14.93 13.89 -12.03
CA LEU A 60 16.07 13.11 -12.51
C LEU A 60 17.15 13.96 -13.18
N ASN A 61 16.78 15.11 -13.75
CA ASN A 61 17.69 16.08 -14.36
C ASN A 61 18.20 17.15 -13.36
N GLY A 62 17.89 17.01 -12.06
CA GLY A 62 18.29 17.96 -11.03
C GLY A 62 17.55 19.30 -11.07
N LYS A 63 16.43 19.38 -11.80
CA LYS A 63 15.60 20.58 -11.85
C LYS A 63 14.54 20.51 -10.76
N LYS A 64 14.51 21.52 -9.88
CA LYS A 64 13.46 21.66 -8.88
C LYS A 64 12.22 22.25 -9.54
N ASP A 65 11.13 21.48 -9.59
CA ASP A 65 9.84 22.00 -10.05
C ASP A 65 9.21 22.81 -8.91
N SER A 66 9.38 24.13 -8.98
CA SER A 66 8.88 25.06 -7.96
C SER A 66 7.35 25.11 -7.86
N ASN A 67 6.63 24.56 -8.84
CA ASN A 67 5.17 24.62 -8.88
C ASN A 67 4.49 23.41 -8.19
N VAL A 68 5.26 22.39 -7.81
CA VAL A 68 4.73 21.19 -7.17
C VAL A 68 4.87 21.28 -5.66
N ARG A 69 3.73 21.33 -4.96
CA ARG A 69 3.69 21.29 -3.50
C ARG A 69 3.68 19.84 -3.02
N LEU A 70 4.77 19.43 -2.38
CA LEU A 70 4.93 18.12 -1.75
C LEU A 70 4.84 18.28 -0.24
N GLU A 71 4.00 17.47 0.38
CA GLU A 71 3.89 17.35 1.83
C GLU A 71 4.50 16.04 2.29
N VAL A 72 5.05 16.03 3.51
CA VAL A 72 5.60 14.80 4.09
C VAL A 72 4.47 13.83 4.39
N TYR A 73 4.62 12.59 3.94
CA TYR A 73 3.68 11.51 4.12
C TYR A 73 4.35 10.31 4.80
N LYS A 74 3.68 9.78 5.84
CA LYS A 74 4.16 8.61 6.60
C LYS A 74 3.49 7.36 6.05
N ALA A 75 4.23 6.60 5.23
CA ALA A 75 3.80 5.31 4.74
C ALA A 75 4.49 4.18 5.54
N PRO A 76 3.81 3.05 5.79
CA PRO A 76 2.39 2.81 5.58
C PRO A 76 1.54 3.65 6.55
N GLY A 77 0.37 4.09 6.11
CA GLY A 77 -0.55 4.90 6.88
C GLY A 77 -1.60 5.57 6.01
N VAL A 78 -2.72 5.95 6.60
CA VAL A 78 -3.78 6.69 5.91
C VAL A 78 -3.52 8.18 6.01
N TYR A 79 -3.47 8.88 4.87
CA TYR A 79 -3.50 10.33 4.83
C TYR A 79 -4.96 10.82 4.79
N LYS A 80 -5.29 11.74 5.69
CA LYS A 80 -6.64 12.33 5.78
C LYS A 80 -6.73 13.56 4.90
N LEU A 81 -7.56 13.50 3.88
CA LEU A 81 -7.71 14.60 2.92
C LEU A 81 -8.41 15.82 3.55
N PRO A 82 -7.92 17.04 3.24
CA PRO A 82 -8.56 18.28 3.68
C PRO A 82 -9.90 18.51 2.98
N ASP A 83 -10.00 18.11 1.71
CA ASP A 83 -11.18 18.26 0.87
C ASP A 83 -11.61 16.89 0.28
N GLU A 84 -12.93 16.63 0.28
CA GLU A 84 -13.54 15.44 -0.29
C GLU A 84 -13.53 15.41 -1.82
N SER A 85 -13.44 16.58 -2.46
CA SER A 85 -13.44 16.73 -3.91
C SER A 85 -12.21 16.06 -4.57
N ILE A 86 -11.10 15.96 -3.82
CA ILE A 86 -9.83 15.38 -4.29
C ILE A 86 -9.99 13.87 -4.45
N GLN A 87 -10.18 13.40 -5.68
CA GLN A 87 -10.32 11.97 -5.97
C GLN A 87 -8.99 11.23 -6.15
N THR A 88 -7.96 11.96 -6.60
CA THR A 88 -6.67 11.39 -6.96
C THR A 88 -5.57 12.18 -6.28
N VAL A 89 -4.57 11.49 -5.76
CA VAL A 89 -3.34 12.08 -5.21
C VAL A 89 -2.13 11.43 -5.85
N THR A 90 -1.00 12.13 -5.77
CA THR A 90 0.30 11.60 -6.19
C THR A 90 1.14 11.32 -4.95
N ILE A 91 1.63 10.10 -4.80
CA ILE A 91 2.55 9.68 -3.74
C ILE A 91 3.93 9.46 -4.35
N VAL A 92 4.97 9.98 -3.72
CA VAL A 92 6.33 10.01 -4.25
C VAL A 92 7.31 9.39 -3.26
N LYS A 93 8.24 8.59 -3.76
CA LYS A 93 9.43 8.13 -3.03
C LYS A 93 10.69 8.37 -3.85
N LYS A 94 11.69 8.96 -3.21
CA LYS A 94 13.03 9.18 -3.77
C LYS A 94 14.02 8.29 -3.02
N PHE A 95 14.95 7.67 -3.73
CA PHE A 95 16.03 6.88 -3.13
C PHE A 95 17.25 6.82 -4.05
N ILE A 96 18.42 6.47 -3.50
CA ILE A 96 19.63 6.19 -4.26
C ILE A 96 19.81 4.67 -4.33
N ALA A 97 19.88 4.13 -5.55
CA ALA A 97 20.10 2.71 -5.77
C ALA A 97 21.59 2.33 -5.57
N PRO A 98 21.91 1.08 -5.21
CA PRO A 98 23.29 0.62 -5.16
C PRO A 98 23.92 0.62 -6.55
N LYS A 99 25.25 0.57 -6.61
CA LYS A 99 25.99 0.50 -7.89
C LYS A 99 25.91 -0.89 -8.52
N GLU A 100 25.82 -1.93 -7.70
CA GLU A 100 25.86 -3.33 -8.11
C GLU A 100 24.90 -4.16 -7.26
N TRP A 101 24.35 -5.21 -7.87
CA TRP A 101 23.54 -6.26 -7.25
C TRP A 101 23.57 -7.49 -8.16
N LYS A 102 23.23 -8.65 -7.62
CA LYS A 102 23.26 -9.95 -8.30
C LYS A 102 21.90 -10.38 -8.84
N THR A 103 20.81 -9.95 -8.20
CA THR A 103 19.47 -10.37 -8.60
C THR A 103 19.16 -9.98 -10.05
N SER A 104 18.53 -10.89 -10.78
CA SER A 104 18.10 -10.66 -12.15
C SER A 104 16.77 -9.94 -12.25
N ALA A 105 15.99 -9.86 -11.17
CA ALA A 105 14.65 -9.27 -11.18
C ALA A 105 14.41 -8.45 -9.91
N VAL A 106 14.21 -7.15 -10.07
CA VAL A 106 13.87 -6.22 -8.98
C VAL A 106 12.37 -5.94 -9.04
N ALA A 107 11.73 -5.77 -7.88
CA ALA A 107 10.35 -5.31 -7.77
C ALA A 107 10.19 -4.31 -6.64
N VAL A 108 9.10 -3.56 -6.68
CA VAL A 108 8.62 -2.74 -5.57
C VAL A 108 7.32 -3.33 -5.01
N ARG A 109 7.24 -3.43 -3.69
CA ARG A 109 6.04 -3.76 -2.93
C ARG A 109 5.46 -2.50 -2.34
N LEU A 110 4.15 -2.29 -2.50
CA LEU A 110 3.45 -1.07 -2.05
C LEU A 110 2.32 -1.35 -1.06
N GLY A 111 2.26 -2.55 -0.50
CA GLY A 111 1.16 -2.96 0.37
C GLY A 111 -0.20 -2.78 -0.30
N THR A 112 -1.23 -2.44 0.50
CA THR A 112 -2.56 -2.08 -0.01
C THR A 112 -2.67 -0.58 -0.21
N LEU A 113 -3.21 -0.18 -1.36
CA LEU A 113 -3.53 1.21 -1.67
C LEU A 113 -5.04 1.41 -1.57
N THR A 114 -5.48 2.64 -1.30
CA THR A 114 -6.89 2.96 -1.02
C THR A 114 -7.90 2.50 -2.05
N ASP A 115 -7.52 2.34 -3.33
CA ASP A 115 -8.30 1.50 -4.25
C ASP A 115 -7.52 1.18 -5.53
N LYS A 116 -7.24 2.21 -6.34
CA LYS A 116 -6.68 2.07 -7.69
C LYS A 116 -5.40 2.86 -7.80
N ASP A 117 -4.50 2.36 -8.63
CA ASP A 117 -3.18 2.97 -8.75
C ASP A 117 -2.57 2.80 -10.14
N LYS A 118 -1.73 3.77 -10.51
CA LYS A 118 -0.75 3.69 -11.59
C LYS A 118 0.60 4.06 -11.00
N THR A 119 1.56 3.15 -11.12
CA THR A 119 2.89 3.30 -10.53
C THR A 119 3.92 3.50 -11.62
N TYR A 120 4.64 4.61 -11.55
CA TYR A 120 5.72 4.98 -12.43
C TYR A 120 7.05 4.91 -11.71
N PHE A 121 8.06 4.41 -12.41
CA PHE A 121 9.44 4.39 -11.95
C PHE A 121 10.29 5.14 -12.97
N ASN A 122 10.99 6.19 -12.51
CA ASN A 122 11.81 7.06 -13.37
C ASN A 122 11.07 7.57 -14.63
N GLY A 123 9.77 7.84 -14.51
CA GLY A 123 8.92 8.33 -15.61
C GLY A 123 8.29 7.24 -16.48
N VAL A 124 8.61 5.96 -16.27
CA VAL A 124 8.04 4.83 -17.03
C VAL A 124 7.01 4.07 -16.18
N LEU A 125 5.85 3.76 -16.75
CA LEU A 125 4.80 2.98 -16.08
C LEU A 125 5.30 1.53 -15.85
N ILE A 126 5.35 1.10 -14.58
CA ILE A 126 5.77 -0.26 -14.22
C ILE A 126 4.60 -1.14 -13.75
N GLY A 127 3.46 -0.55 -13.41
CA GLY A 127 2.31 -1.29 -12.93
C GLY A 127 1.07 -0.43 -12.79
N ALA A 128 -0.09 -1.07 -12.91
CA ALA A 128 -1.38 -0.45 -12.65
C ALA A 128 -2.34 -1.48 -12.07
N THR A 129 -3.20 -1.06 -11.15
CA THR A 129 -4.27 -1.87 -10.60
C THR A 129 -5.58 -1.09 -10.64
N GLY A 130 -6.58 -1.70 -11.27
CA GLY A 130 -7.91 -1.12 -11.46
C GLY A 130 -7.99 -0.13 -12.63
N ASP A 131 -9.22 0.25 -12.97
CA ASP A 131 -9.56 1.24 -13.98
C ASP A 131 -9.78 2.60 -13.33
N MET A 132 -8.89 3.56 -13.62
CA MET A 132 -8.97 4.94 -13.11
C MET A 132 -10.26 5.66 -13.48
N ASN A 133 -11.01 5.19 -14.48
CA ASN A 133 -12.31 5.77 -14.85
C ASN A 133 -13.48 5.16 -14.09
N SER A 134 -13.31 3.95 -13.52
CA SER A 134 -14.36 3.27 -12.79
C SER A 134 -14.72 3.97 -11.47
N VAL A 135 -16.01 3.98 -11.18
CA VAL A 135 -16.61 4.48 -9.92
C VAL A 135 -16.72 3.38 -8.86
N TYR A 136 -16.62 2.11 -9.26
CA TYR A 136 -16.70 0.97 -8.35
C TYR A 136 -15.35 0.69 -7.70
N PRO A 137 -15.33 0.17 -6.47
CA PRO A 137 -14.10 -0.26 -5.85
C PRO A 137 -13.57 -1.50 -6.58
N GLN A 138 -12.26 -1.64 -6.68
CA GLN A 138 -11.64 -2.74 -7.43
C GLN A 138 -10.49 -3.43 -6.72
N ALA A 139 -9.76 -2.77 -5.83
CA ALA A 139 -8.58 -3.39 -5.25
C ALA A 139 -8.10 -2.80 -3.93
N TYR A 140 -8.96 -2.19 -3.11
CA TYR A 140 -8.50 -1.54 -1.87
C TYR A 140 -7.86 -2.48 -0.82
N ASP A 141 -7.97 -3.80 -0.97
CA ASP A 141 -7.31 -4.78 -0.10
C ASP A 141 -6.28 -5.68 -0.81
N LYS A 142 -5.87 -5.33 -2.04
CA LYS A 142 -4.84 -6.05 -2.80
C LYS A 142 -3.44 -5.63 -2.37
N ILE A 143 -2.50 -6.56 -2.23
CA ILE A 143 -1.09 -6.21 -2.07
C ILE A 143 -0.48 -6.01 -3.47
N ARG A 144 0.21 -4.88 -3.68
CA ARG A 144 0.89 -4.58 -4.95
C ARG A 144 2.35 -5.01 -4.89
N ILE A 145 2.76 -5.77 -5.89
CA ILE A 145 4.17 -6.05 -6.21
C ILE A 145 4.35 -5.80 -7.70
N TYR A 146 5.08 -4.76 -8.07
CA TYR A 146 5.32 -4.41 -9.47
C TYR A 146 6.79 -4.65 -9.82
N PRO A 147 7.07 -5.44 -10.88
CA PRO A 147 8.43 -5.64 -11.35
C PRO A 147 8.99 -4.33 -11.91
N ILE A 148 10.28 -4.09 -11.66
CA ILE A 148 11.02 -2.96 -12.19
C ILE A 148 12.02 -3.52 -13.21
N PRO A 149 11.89 -3.18 -14.51
CA PRO A 149 12.91 -3.49 -15.49
C PRO A 149 14.28 -2.94 -15.06
N ASN A 150 15.31 -3.79 -15.05
CA ASN A 150 16.65 -3.44 -14.52
C ASN A 150 17.30 -2.28 -15.27
N ASP A 151 16.98 -2.10 -16.55
CA ASP A 151 17.44 -1.03 -17.43
C ASP A 151 16.89 0.35 -17.02
N LEU A 152 15.75 0.40 -16.32
CA LEU A 152 15.21 1.65 -15.79
C LEU A 152 15.92 2.12 -14.52
N ILE A 153 16.65 1.26 -13.82
CA ILE A 153 17.29 1.58 -12.54
C ILE A 153 18.61 2.31 -12.79
N ARG A 154 18.70 3.56 -12.33
CA ARG A 154 19.93 4.35 -12.39
C ARG A 154 20.88 3.92 -11.28
N LYS A 155 21.87 3.10 -11.63
CA LYS A 155 22.84 2.50 -10.71
C LYS A 155 23.69 3.55 -10.00
N GLY A 156 23.74 3.50 -8.67
CA GLY A 156 24.52 4.45 -7.86
C GLY A 156 23.99 5.88 -7.85
N GLU A 157 22.82 6.12 -8.43
CA GLU A 157 22.23 7.46 -8.62
C GLU A 157 20.83 7.53 -8.00
N SER A 158 20.27 8.74 -7.99
CA SER A 158 18.91 8.99 -7.54
C SER A 158 17.88 8.39 -8.50
N ASN A 159 16.90 7.71 -7.92
CA ASN A 159 15.74 7.14 -8.58
C ASN A 159 14.47 7.69 -7.92
N ILE A 160 13.37 7.70 -8.67
CA ILE A 160 12.08 8.19 -8.19
C ILE A 160 10.97 7.21 -8.54
N LEU A 161 10.13 6.94 -7.56
CA LEU A 161 8.88 6.22 -7.69
C LEU A 161 7.73 7.21 -7.51
N VAL A 162 6.80 7.24 -8.45
CA VAL A 162 5.65 8.15 -8.46
C VAL A 162 4.39 7.32 -8.66
N ILE A 163 3.46 7.41 -7.71
CA ILE A 163 2.24 6.61 -7.67
C ILE A 163 1.06 7.56 -7.77
N GLU A 164 0.28 7.46 -8.83
CA GLU A 164 -1.04 8.07 -8.91
C GLU A 164 -2.02 7.15 -8.21
N VAL A 165 -2.67 7.61 -7.14
CA VAL A 165 -3.63 6.82 -6.36
C VAL A 165 -5.00 7.47 -6.45
N LYS A 166 -6.00 6.73 -6.91
CA LYS A 166 -7.41 7.14 -6.88
C LYS A 166 -8.10 6.49 -5.69
N LYS A 167 -8.67 7.31 -4.81
CA LYS A 167 -9.39 6.82 -3.63
C LYS A 167 -10.75 6.24 -3.98
N PHE A 168 -11.24 5.35 -3.12
CA PHE A 168 -12.64 4.95 -3.08
C PHE A 168 -13.36 5.47 -1.83
N PHE A 169 -12.70 5.39 -0.67
CA PHE A 169 -13.27 5.83 0.61
C PHE A 169 -13.29 7.36 0.75
N LYS A 170 -14.11 7.84 1.70
CA LYS A 170 -14.25 9.27 1.98
C LYS A 170 -13.05 9.77 2.77
N ARG A 171 -12.41 10.83 2.27
CA ARG A 171 -11.32 11.57 2.94
C ARG A 171 -10.09 10.75 3.34
N GLU A 172 -9.92 9.56 2.78
CA GLU A 172 -8.80 8.68 3.09
C GLU A 172 -8.07 8.37 1.79
N VAL A 173 -6.74 8.43 1.84
CA VAL A 173 -5.89 8.02 0.73
C VAL A 173 -4.51 7.61 1.26
N GLY A 174 -3.88 6.62 0.62
CA GLY A 174 -2.51 6.24 0.97
C GLY A 174 -2.19 4.79 0.67
N ILE A 175 -1.00 4.40 1.14
CA ILE A 175 -0.54 3.03 1.33
C ILE A 175 -0.97 2.61 2.73
N GLU A 176 -2.11 1.94 2.85
CA GLU A 176 -2.85 1.81 4.11
C GLU A 176 -2.34 0.68 5.00
N GLN A 177 -2.11 -0.49 4.41
CA GLN A 177 -1.73 -1.71 5.13
C GLN A 177 -0.57 -2.40 4.42
N ASP A 178 0.08 -3.30 5.17
CA ASP A 178 1.31 -3.98 4.75
C ASP A 178 2.48 -3.00 4.53
N ARG A 179 3.69 -3.52 4.31
CA ARG A 179 4.90 -2.70 4.19
C ARG A 179 5.19 -2.28 2.76
N THR A 180 5.93 -1.18 2.62
CA THR A 180 6.58 -0.79 1.38
C THR A 180 8.00 -1.33 1.32
N ALA A 181 8.42 -1.88 0.19
CA ALA A 181 9.75 -2.45 0.05
C ALA A 181 10.23 -2.47 -1.40
N ILE A 182 11.54 -2.58 -1.60
CA ILE A 182 12.20 -2.78 -2.90
C ILE A 182 13.30 -3.84 -2.77
N GLY A 183 13.55 -4.61 -3.82
CA GLY A 183 14.54 -5.68 -3.82
C GLY A 183 14.19 -6.80 -4.77
N ASP A 184 14.74 -7.99 -4.52
CA ASP A 184 14.53 -9.18 -5.34
C ASP A 184 13.03 -9.55 -5.47
N ALA A 185 12.54 -9.56 -6.71
CA ALA A 185 11.15 -9.83 -7.04
C ALA A 185 10.72 -11.26 -6.68
N SER A 186 11.61 -12.23 -6.86
CA SER A 186 11.31 -13.64 -6.57
C SER A 186 11.17 -13.87 -5.06
N LEU A 187 11.99 -13.20 -4.24
CA LEU A 187 11.89 -13.25 -2.79
C LEU A 187 10.57 -12.65 -2.30
N MET A 188 10.18 -11.47 -2.81
CA MET A 188 8.91 -10.83 -2.42
C MET A 188 7.69 -11.67 -2.78
N GLN A 189 7.68 -12.25 -3.98
CA GLN A 189 6.58 -13.10 -4.43
C GLN A 189 6.51 -14.39 -3.61
N ARG A 190 7.67 -15.03 -3.36
CA ARG A 190 7.74 -16.23 -2.53
C ARG A 190 7.25 -15.97 -1.11
N GLU A 191 7.61 -14.84 -0.52
CA GLU A 191 7.15 -14.46 0.82
C GLU A 191 5.62 -14.29 0.85
N LEU A 192 5.05 -13.56 -0.12
CA LEU A 192 3.61 -13.37 -0.24
C LEU A 192 2.89 -14.72 -0.38
N LEU A 193 3.29 -15.52 -1.38
CA LEU A 193 2.64 -16.81 -1.66
C LEU A 193 2.76 -17.77 -0.48
N ARG A 194 3.91 -17.82 0.21
CA ARG A 194 4.07 -18.66 1.40
C ARG A 194 3.10 -18.26 2.49
N ALA A 195 2.96 -16.96 2.77
CA ALA A 195 2.03 -16.47 3.79
C ALA A 195 0.58 -16.79 3.43
N GLU A 196 0.18 -16.59 2.17
CA GLU A 196 -1.18 -16.84 1.72
C GLU A 196 -1.52 -18.34 1.64
N TYR A 197 -0.58 -19.20 1.25
CA TYR A 197 -0.78 -20.65 1.24
C TYR A 197 -0.84 -21.27 2.62
N VAL A 198 -0.09 -20.75 3.60
CA VAL A 198 -0.25 -21.20 5.01
C VAL A 198 -1.66 -20.89 5.51
N LYS A 199 -2.22 -19.72 5.17
CA LYS A 199 -3.62 -19.39 5.49
C LYS A 199 -4.57 -20.39 4.84
N ILE A 200 -4.41 -20.71 3.54
CA ILE A 200 -5.27 -21.70 2.86
C ILE A 200 -5.15 -23.08 3.50
N LEU A 201 -3.95 -23.52 3.86
CA LEU A 201 -3.75 -24.81 4.53
C LEU A 201 -4.55 -24.88 5.85
N LEU A 202 -4.51 -23.82 6.66
CA LEU A 202 -5.33 -23.72 7.87
C LEU A 202 -6.82 -23.75 7.52
N LEU A 203 -7.27 -23.02 6.49
CA LEU A 203 -8.66 -23.04 6.05
C LEU A 203 -9.14 -24.43 5.63
N MET A 204 -8.30 -25.27 5.03
CA MET A 204 -8.64 -26.66 4.72
C MET A 204 -8.90 -27.51 5.97
N ILE A 205 -8.16 -27.26 7.05
CA ILE A 205 -8.39 -27.92 8.34
C ILE A 205 -9.74 -27.48 8.91
N TYR A 206 -10.01 -26.17 8.94
CA TYR A 206 -11.31 -25.66 9.39
C TYR A 206 -12.47 -26.16 8.53
N LEU A 207 -12.28 -26.26 7.22
CA LEU A 207 -13.28 -26.80 6.29
C LEU A 207 -13.62 -28.26 6.63
N THR A 208 -12.60 -29.06 6.93
CA THR A 208 -12.78 -30.47 7.34
C THR A 208 -13.54 -30.56 8.66
N VAL A 209 -13.18 -29.74 9.65
CA VAL A 209 -13.86 -29.67 10.94
C VAL A 209 -15.33 -29.24 10.76
N GLY A 210 -15.60 -28.16 10.03
CA GLY A 210 -16.95 -27.68 9.75
C GLY A 210 -17.79 -28.74 9.03
N GLY A 211 -17.23 -29.40 8.02
CA GLY A 211 -17.87 -30.50 7.31
C GLY A 211 -18.19 -31.70 8.21
N TYR A 212 -17.28 -32.05 9.13
CA TYR A 212 -17.51 -33.13 10.10
C TYR A 212 -18.70 -32.84 11.03
N PHE A 213 -18.81 -31.61 11.55
CA PHE A 213 -19.94 -31.23 12.42
C PHE A 213 -21.27 -31.20 11.65
N LEU A 214 -21.27 -30.75 10.39
CA LEU A 214 -22.46 -30.84 9.53
C LEU A 214 -22.86 -32.31 9.28
N PHE A 215 -21.89 -33.19 9.05
CA PHE A 215 -22.13 -34.62 8.90
C PHE A 215 -22.73 -35.23 10.18
N LEU A 216 -22.21 -34.88 11.36
CA LEU A 216 -22.78 -35.31 12.64
C LEU A 216 -24.23 -34.84 12.81
N TYR A 217 -24.55 -33.61 12.41
CA TYR A 217 -25.93 -33.13 12.46
C TYR A 217 -26.87 -33.93 11.54
N VAL A 218 -26.44 -34.24 10.31
CA VAL A 218 -27.24 -35.07 9.39
C VAL A 218 -27.57 -36.42 10.02
N ARG A 219 -26.61 -37.02 10.74
CA ARG A 219 -26.79 -38.31 11.42
C ARG A 219 -27.60 -38.20 12.72
N ARG A 220 -27.41 -37.14 13.50
CA ARG A 220 -28.06 -36.93 14.81
C ARG A 220 -28.68 -35.54 14.88
N ARG A 221 -29.85 -35.39 14.26
CA ARG A 221 -30.59 -34.11 14.17
C ARG A 221 -31.06 -33.53 15.51
N MET A 222 -30.98 -34.32 16.58
CA MET A 222 -31.33 -33.87 17.94
C MET A 222 -30.36 -32.80 18.45
N ASP A 223 -29.09 -32.85 18.05
CA ASP A 223 -28.07 -31.89 18.48
C ASP A 223 -27.92 -30.76 17.46
N ARG A 224 -28.80 -29.77 17.57
CA ARG A 224 -28.79 -28.61 16.67
C ARG A 224 -27.50 -27.79 16.79
N GLU A 225 -26.77 -27.90 17.89
CA GLU A 225 -25.47 -27.23 18.08
C GLU A 225 -24.45 -27.61 17.01
N ASN A 226 -24.48 -28.86 16.54
CA ASN A 226 -23.59 -29.32 15.47
C ASN A 226 -23.88 -28.61 14.14
N LEU A 227 -25.15 -28.27 13.88
CA LEU A 227 -25.53 -27.50 12.70
C LEU A 227 -24.98 -26.08 12.78
N TYR A 228 -25.23 -25.39 13.90
CA TYR A 228 -24.79 -24.00 14.07
C TYR A 228 -23.27 -23.88 14.03
N TYR A 229 -22.56 -24.76 14.74
CA TYR A 229 -21.10 -24.78 14.72
C TYR A 229 -20.56 -25.11 13.33
N GLY A 230 -21.13 -26.10 12.64
CA GLY A 230 -20.73 -26.46 11.28
C GLY A 230 -20.92 -25.31 10.31
N LEU A 231 -22.11 -24.70 10.27
CA LEU A 231 -22.42 -23.57 9.40
C LEU A 231 -21.54 -22.36 9.70
N PHE A 232 -21.39 -22.00 10.98
CA PHE A 232 -20.49 -20.93 11.42
C PHE A 232 -19.07 -21.17 10.90
N THR A 233 -18.55 -22.39 11.07
CA THR A 233 -17.18 -22.74 10.64
C THR A 233 -17.03 -22.66 9.11
N ILE A 234 -18.01 -23.13 8.34
CA ILE A 234 -17.99 -23.02 6.87
C ILE A 234 -18.05 -21.55 6.44
N LEU A 235 -18.94 -20.75 7.01
CA LEU A 235 -19.04 -19.33 6.71
C LEU A 235 -17.75 -18.58 7.06
N LEU A 236 -17.14 -18.91 8.20
CA LEU A 236 -15.84 -18.37 8.60
C LEU A 236 -14.74 -18.72 7.58
N VAL A 237 -14.71 -19.96 7.07
CA VAL A 237 -13.76 -20.37 6.04
C VAL A 237 -13.94 -19.55 4.77
N VAL A 238 -15.19 -19.37 4.30
CA VAL A 238 -15.47 -18.56 3.10
C VAL A 238 -15.08 -17.10 3.32
N TYR A 239 -15.43 -16.52 4.47
CA TYR A 239 -15.05 -15.15 4.83
C TYR A 239 -13.52 -14.96 4.82
N GLN A 240 -12.78 -15.86 5.46
CA GLN A 240 -11.33 -15.75 5.53
C GLN A 240 -10.65 -16.01 4.18
N PHE A 241 -11.23 -16.87 3.33
CA PHE A 241 -10.79 -17.03 1.94
C PHE A 241 -10.98 -15.74 1.13
N LEU A 242 -12.12 -15.06 1.28
CA LEU A 242 -12.39 -13.76 0.63
C LEU A 242 -11.45 -12.64 1.10
N ARG A 243 -10.70 -12.83 2.19
CA ARG A 243 -9.64 -11.90 2.63
C ARG A 243 -8.24 -12.29 2.16
N ASN A 244 -8.06 -13.50 1.63
CA ASN A 244 -6.80 -13.99 1.10
C ASN A 244 -6.49 -13.32 -0.25
N GLN A 245 -5.21 -13.08 -0.55
CA GLN A 245 -4.82 -12.39 -1.79
C GLN A 245 -5.05 -13.25 -3.05
N ILE A 246 -5.03 -14.58 -2.91
CA ILE A 246 -5.21 -15.53 -4.03
C ILE A 246 -6.60 -15.40 -4.68
N LYS A 247 -7.57 -14.78 -3.99
CA LYS A 247 -8.89 -14.49 -4.56
C LYS A 247 -8.83 -13.68 -5.86
N TYR A 248 -7.79 -12.87 -6.04
CA TYR A 248 -7.61 -12.05 -7.24
C TYR A 248 -7.29 -12.86 -8.51
N ASP A 249 -6.87 -14.11 -8.36
CA ASP A 249 -6.57 -15.01 -9.46
C ASP A 249 -7.81 -15.79 -9.96
N LEU A 250 -8.95 -15.66 -9.27
CA LEU A 250 -10.20 -16.36 -9.62
C LEU A 250 -10.93 -15.75 -10.82
N GLY A 251 -10.53 -14.56 -11.27
CA GLY A 251 -11.22 -13.83 -12.34
C GLY A 251 -12.60 -13.28 -11.97
N ILE A 252 -12.98 -13.33 -10.68
CA ILE A 252 -14.23 -12.75 -10.18
C ILE A 252 -13.99 -11.25 -9.91
N GLU A 253 -14.95 -10.39 -10.31
CA GLU A 253 -14.81 -8.98 -10.02
C GLU A 253 -14.84 -8.70 -8.51
N PHE A 254 -13.98 -7.79 -8.07
CA PHE A 254 -13.79 -7.45 -6.67
C PHE A 254 -15.08 -7.03 -5.95
N ILE A 255 -15.97 -6.31 -6.63
CA ILE A 255 -17.23 -5.85 -6.04
C ILE A 255 -18.12 -7.02 -5.58
N TYR A 256 -18.15 -8.12 -6.33
CA TYR A 256 -18.95 -9.29 -5.96
C TYR A 256 -18.33 -10.03 -4.78
N MET A 257 -17.00 -10.18 -4.78
CA MET A 257 -16.28 -10.76 -3.65
C MET A 257 -16.51 -9.97 -2.36
N LYS A 258 -16.49 -8.64 -2.43
CA LYS A 258 -16.76 -7.77 -1.28
C LYS A 258 -18.21 -7.80 -0.80
N LYS A 259 -19.18 -7.83 -1.72
CA LYS A 259 -20.60 -8.01 -1.34
C LYS A 259 -20.78 -9.32 -0.57
N LEU A 260 -20.21 -10.41 -1.04
CA LEU A 260 -20.27 -11.71 -0.37
C LEU A 260 -19.58 -11.67 1.01
N GLU A 261 -18.39 -11.06 1.08
CA GLU A 261 -17.65 -10.89 2.34
C GLU A 261 -18.48 -10.15 3.40
N TYR A 262 -19.13 -9.04 3.03
CA TYR A 262 -19.96 -8.26 3.97
C TYR A 262 -21.26 -8.99 4.34
N ILE A 263 -21.91 -9.69 3.41
CA ILE A 263 -23.09 -10.51 3.73
C ILE A 263 -22.73 -11.57 4.78
N ILE A 264 -21.59 -12.27 4.59
CA ILE A 264 -21.15 -13.29 5.54
C ILE A 264 -20.77 -12.66 6.88
N LEU A 265 -20.10 -11.51 6.89
CA LEU A 265 -19.74 -10.82 8.12
C LEU A 265 -20.97 -10.47 8.97
N THR A 266 -22.04 -9.96 8.35
CA THR A 266 -23.31 -9.67 9.04
C THR A 266 -23.99 -10.93 9.59
N ILE A 267 -23.78 -12.09 8.97
CA ILE A 267 -24.31 -13.36 9.47
C ILE A 267 -23.46 -13.90 10.63
N LEU A 268 -22.14 -13.70 10.59
CA LEU A 268 -21.19 -14.23 11.59
C LEU A 268 -21.15 -13.42 12.88
N VAL A 269 -21.31 -12.10 12.81
CA VAL A 269 -21.27 -11.18 13.96
C VAL A 269 -22.70 -10.74 14.27
N PRO A 270 -23.37 -11.37 15.28
CA PRO A 270 -24.71 -10.97 15.70
C PRO A 270 -24.74 -9.59 16.37
#